data_AF-E0S3M2-F1
#
_entry.id   AF-E0S3M2-F1
#
_cell.length_a   1.000
_cell.length_b   1.000
_cell.length_c   1.000
_cell.angle_alpha   90.00
_cell.angle_beta   90.00
_cell.angle_gamma   90.00
#
_symmetry.space_group_name_H-M   'P 1'
#
loop_
_entity.id
_entity.type
_entity.pdbx_description
1 polymer ?
#
loop_
_entity_poly.entity_id
_entity_poly.type
_entity_poly.pdbx_seq_one_letter_code
_entity_poly.pdbx_strand_id
1 'polypeptide(L)'
;MNATIKYEAHETRTNVFGMMAKKLEPWLLKNKIEYKIVKEKDIPDDWAHGCIFQGKPFMKHYVCVVSKLNSDWLLQFVDELGNMPDSEYENLIN
;
A
#
# COMPACT_ATOMS: atom_id res chain seq x y z
N MET A 1 -5.69 16.23 3.66
CA MET A 1 -4.35 15.64 3.40
C MET A 1 -3.77 16.27 2.13
N ASN A 2 -2.61 16.93 2.20
CA ASN A 2 -1.85 17.36 1.03
C ASN A 2 -0.67 16.41 0.85
N ALA A 3 -0.95 15.14 0.52
CA ALA A 3 0.11 14.17 0.28
C ALA A 3 0.65 14.39 -1.14
N THR A 4 1.80 15.06 -1.25
CA THR A 4 2.57 15.03 -2.50
C THR A 4 3.04 13.61 -2.72
N ILE A 5 2.55 12.97 -3.78
CA ILE A 5 2.90 11.60 -4.15
C ILE A 5 4.38 11.52 -4.47
N LYS A 6 5.10 10.59 -3.83
CA LYS A 6 6.53 10.36 -4.09
C LYS A 6 6.73 9.16 -5.00
N TYR A 7 7.34 9.42 -6.15
CA TYR A 7 7.65 8.40 -7.15
C TYR A 7 9.13 8.03 -7.14
N GLU A 8 9.41 6.84 -7.65
CA GLU A 8 10.73 6.29 -7.93
C GLU A 8 10.91 6.08 -9.44
N ALA A 9 12.16 6.11 -9.90
CA ALA A 9 12.47 5.87 -11.32
C ALA A 9 12.21 4.41 -11.73
N HIS A 10 12.27 3.49 -10.78
CA HIS A 10 12.10 2.04 -10.97
C HIS A 10 10.91 1.51 -10.18
N GLU A 11 10.45 0.31 -10.54
CA GLU A 11 9.42 -0.38 -9.77
C GLU A 11 9.95 -0.75 -8.39
N THR A 12 9.14 -0.45 -7.38
CA THR A 12 9.33 -0.87 -6.01
C THR A 12 8.37 -2.00 -5.66
N ARG A 13 8.73 -2.78 -4.65
CA ARG A 13 7.91 -3.87 -4.11
C ARG A 13 7.68 -3.57 -2.65
N THR A 14 6.46 -3.20 -2.30
CA THR A 14 6.13 -2.74 -0.96
C THR A 14 5.07 -3.65 -0.35
N ASN A 15 5.46 -4.39 0.69
CA ASN A 15 4.54 -5.25 1.41
C ASN A 15 3.69 -4.43 2.39
N VAL A 16 2.38 -4.54 2.25
CA VAL A 16 1.41 -3.84 3.10
C VAL A 16 0.43 -4.83 3.69
N PHE A 17 -0.15 -4.49 4.85
CA PHE A 17 -1.16 -5.33 5.45
C PHE A 17 -2.41 -5.35 4.55
N GLY A 18 -2.93 -6.54 4.25
CA GLY A 18 -3.97 -6.75 3.24
C GLY A 18 -5.28 -6.03 3.54
N MET A 19 -5.59 -5.78 4.81
CA MET A 19 -6.73 -4.93 5.20
C MET A 19 -6.53 -3.48 4.76
N MET A 20 -5.31 -2.95 4.85
CA MET A 20 -4.99 -1.59 4.42
C MET A 20 -4.98 -1.49 2.89
N ALA A 21 -4.56 -2.56 2.20
CA ALA A 21 -4.62 -2.64 0.75
C ALA A 21 -6.05 -2.39 0.19
N LYS A 22 -7.10 -2.74 0.95
CA LYS A 22 -8.51 -2.47 0.57
C LYS A 22 -8.84 -0.97 0.50
N LYS A 23 -8.18 -0.14 1.31
CA LYS A 23 -8.31 1.33 1.25
C LYS A 23 -7.31 1.94 0.25
N LEU A 24 -6.13 1.34 0.13
CA LEU A 24 -5.13 1.80 -0.81
C LEU A 24 -5.57 1.63 -2.27
N GLU A 25 -6.12 0.48 -2.64
CA GLU A 25 -6.43 0.13 -4.02
C GLU A 25 -7.40 1.11 -4.71
N PRO A 26 -8.55 1.48 -4.12
CA PRO A 26 -9.45 2.45 -4.73
C PRO A 26 -8.81 3.85 -4.86
N TRP A 27 -7.98 4.24 -3.89
CA TRP A 27 -7.24 5.50 -3.97
C TRP A 27 -6.22 5.50 -5.12
N LEU A 28 -5.47 4.42 -5.31
CA LEU A 28 -4.54 4.27 -6.43
C LEU A 28 -5.27 4.38 -7.78
N LEU A 29 -6.42 3.70 -7.91
CA LEU A 29 -7.27 3.76 -9.11
C LEU A 29 -7.76 5.19 -9.39
N LYS A 30 -8.31 5.88 -8.38
CA LYS A 30 -8.78 7.27 -8.52
C LYS A 30 -7.68 8.19 -9.02
N ASN A 31 -6.47 8.05 -8.48
CA ASN A 31 -5.33 8.89 -8.81
C ASN A 31 -4.60 8.44 -10.09
N LYS A 32 -5.13 7.44 -10.81
CA LYS A 32 -4.55 6.89 -12.05
C LYS A 32 -3.09 6.46 -11.87
N ILE A 33 -2.76 5.94 -10.69
CA ILE A 33 -1.43 5.41 -10.42
C ILE A 33 -1.36 4.01 -11.01
N GLU A 34 -0.26 3.70 -11.71
CA GLU A 34 0.00 2.36 -12.21
C GLU A 34 0.51 1.47 -11.06
N TYR A 35 -0.15 0.34 -10.85
CA TYR A 35 0.21 -0.60 -9.79
C TYR A 35 -0.22 -2.03 -10.14
N LYS A 36 0.36 -3.00 -9.42
CA LYS A 36 -0.08 -4.39 -9.35
C LYS A 36 -0.10 -4.84 -7.90
N ILE A 37 -1.16 -5.54 -7.50
CA ILE A 37 -1.23 -6.20 -6.19
C ILE A 37 -0.96 -7.70 -6.38
N VAL A 38 0.06 -8.20 -5.69
CA VAL A 38 0.41 -9.61 -5.63
C VAL A 38 -0.03 -10.16 -4.28
N LYS A 39 -0.89 -11.19 -4.29
CA LYS A 39 -1.38 -11.82 -3.07
C LYS A 39 -0.27 -12.64 -2.42
N GLU A 40 -0.28 -12.76 -1.09
CA GLU A 40 0.68 -13.54 -0.30
C GLU A 40 1.13 -14.86 -0.93
N LYS A 41 0.16 -15.69 -1.37
CA LYS A 41 0.41 -17.02 -1.95
C LYS A 41 1.12 -17.00 -3.32
N ASP A 42 1.11 -15.86 -4.00
CA ASP A 42 1.63 -15.66 -5.35
C ASP A 42 2.92 -14.81 -5.31
N ILE A 43 3.42 -14.45 -4.11
CA ILE A 43 4.68 -13.73 -3.95
C ILE A 43 5.84 -14.71 -4.16
N PRO A 44 6.76 -14.42 -5.10
CA PRO A 44 7.94 -15.25 -5.33
C PRO A 44 8.85 -15.36 -4.10
N ASP A 45 9.50 -16.52 -3.93
CA ASP A 45 10.39 -16.80 -2.79
C ASP A 45 11.63 -15.89 -2.73
N ASP A 46 12.02 -15.27 -3.86
CA ASP A 46 13.14 -14.32 -3.93
C ASP A 46 12.74 -12.90 -3.50
N TRP A 47 11.47 -12.68 -3.15
CA TRP A 47 10.99 -11.39 -2.66
C TRP A 47 10.99 -11.35 -1.14
N ALA A 48 11.04 -10.15 -0.58
CA ALA A 48 10.84 -9.98 0.85
C ALA A 48 9.43 -10.49 1.24
N HIS A 49 9.36 -11.29 2.29
CA HIS A 49 8.10 -11.78 2.86
C HIS A 49 7.74 -11.03 4.15
N GLY A 50 6.43 -10.93 4.39
CA GLY A 50 5.86 -10.24 5.55
C GLY A 50 5.80 -8.72 5.41
N CYS A 51 5.15 -8.07 6.36
CA CYS A 51 5.04 -6.61 6.46
C CYS A 51 5.17 -6.14 7.90
N ILE A 52 5.41 -4.84 8.10
CA ILE A 52 5.28 -4.20 9.41
C ILE A 52 3.93 -3.49 9.45
N PHE A 53 3.15 -3.73 10.50
CA PHE A 53 1.89 -3.06 10.73
C PHE A 53 1.79 -2.67 12.20
N GLN A 54 1.51 -1.39 12.48
CA GLN A 54 1.45 -0.85 13.85
C GLN A 54 2.72 -1.19 14.69
N GLY A 55 3.89 -1.11 14.05
CA GLY A 55 5.18 -1.42 14.68
C GLY A 55 5.44 -2.89 14.94
N LYS A 56 4.57 -3.81 14.50
CA LYS A 56 4.74 -5.26 14.69
C LYS A 56 4.97 -5.97 13.34
N PRO A 57 5.89 -6.94 13.27
CA PRO A 57 6.08 -7.75 12.08
C PRO A 57 4.92 -8.76 11.94
N PHE A 58 4.42 -8.93 10.71
CA PHE A 58 3.42 -9.92 10.33
C PHE A 58 3.91 -10.72 9.14
N MET A 59 3.80 -12.04 9.22
CA MET A 59 4.19 -12.97 8.14
C MET A 59 2.99 -13.51 7.34
N LYS A 60 1.78 -13.04 7.64
CA LYS A 60 0.52 -13.47 7.03
C LYS A 60 -0.41 -12.28 6.80
N HIS A 61 -1.38 -12.46 5.91
CA HIS A 61 -2.40 -11.45 5.59
C HIS A 61 -1.83 -10.17 4.99
N TYR A 62 -0.68 -10.26 4.32
CA TYR A 62 -0.07 -9.14 3.61
C TYR A 62 -0.23 -9.33 2.10
N VAL A 63 -0.05 -8.24 1.35
CA VAL A 63 0.05 -8.24 -0.10
C VAL A 63 1.28 -7.43 -0.49
N CYS A 64 1.86 -7.72 -1.65
CA CYS A 64 2.91 -6.90 -2.23
C CYS A 64 2.30 -5.95 -3.26
N VAL A 65 2.50 -4.65 -3.07
CA VAL A 65 2.16 -3.61 -4.04
C VAL A 65 3.41 -3.36 -4.88
N VAL A 66 3.31 -3.66 -6.17
CA VAL A 66 4.33 -3.35 -7.17
C VAL A 66 3.91 -2.07 -7.88
N SER A 67 4.72 -1.01 -7.78
CA SER A 67 4.41 0.30 -8.37
C SER A 67 5.67 1.13 -8.51
N LYS A 68 5.58 2.32 -9.11
CA LYS A 68 6.67 3.32 -9.10
C LYS A 68 6.59 4.28 -7.91
N LEU A 69 5.95 3.89 -6.82
CA LEU A 69 5.88 4.71 -5.60
C LEU A 69 7.09 4.43 -4.72
N ASN A 70 7.60 5.46 -4.04
CA ASN A 70 8.60 5.28 -3.00
C ASN A 70 8.03 4.41 -1.87
N SER A 71 8.76 3.35 -1.46
CA SER A 71 8.27 2.37 -0.48
C SER A 71 8.02 3.00 0.90
N ASP A 72 8.93 3.83 1.40
CA ASP A 72 8.79 4.45 2.73
C ASP A 72 7.59 5.39 2.77
N TRP A 73 7.44 6.19 1.72
CA TRP A 73 6.27 7.07 1.56
C TRP A 73 4.98 6.26 1.47
N LEU A 74 4.96 5.17 0.69
CA LEU A 74 3.77 4.32 0.55
C LEU A 74 3.40 3.68 1.89
N LEU A 75 4.37 3.20 2.67
CA LEU A 75 4.12 2.64 4.01
C LEU A 75 3.50 3.68 4.95
N GLN A 76 4.07 4.89 4.99
CA GLN A 76 3.52 6.00 5.79
C GLN A 76 2.10 6.35 5.35
N PHE A 77 1.88 6.47 4.04
CA PHE A 77 0.58 6.80 3.49
C PHE A 77 -0.47 5.72 3.77
N VAL A 78 -0.09 4.45 3.71
CA VAL A 78 -0.97 3.32 4.03
C VAL A 78 -1.38 3.33 5.51
N ASP A 79 -0.47 3.67 6.41
CA ASP A 79 -0.78 3.84 7.84
C ASP A 79 -1.74 5.03 8.06
N GLU A 80 -1.55 6.15 7.36
CA GLU A 80 -2.47 7.29 7.39
C GLU A 80 -3.88 6.90 6.89
N LEU A 81 -3.97 6.21 5.75
CA LEU A 81 -5.23 5.68 5.22
C LEU A 81 -5.91 4.70 6.19
N GLY A 82 -5.11 3.88 6.87
CA GLY A 82 -5.59 2.92 7.86
C GLY A 82 -6.26 3.57 9.07
N ASN A 83 -5.73 4.70 9.51
CA ASN A 83 -6.24 5.46 10.64
C ASN A 83 -7.36 6.45 10.26
N MET A 84 -7.63 6.62 8.96
CA MET A 84 -8.66 7.53 8.47
C MET A 84 -10.08 6.99 8.74
N PRO A 85 -10.98 7.80 9.33
CA PRO A 85 -12.39 7.45 9.45
C PRO A 85 -13.02 7.14 8.09
N ASP A 86 -13.96 6.20 8.05
CA ASP A 86 -14.55 5.76 6.77
C ASP A 86 -15.27 6.90 6.03
N SER A 87 -15.92 7.82 6.75
CA SER A 87 -16.55 9.01 6.16
C SER A 87 -15.55 9.96 5.49
N GLU A 88 -14.36 10.12 6.06
CA GLU A 88 -13.29 10.92 5.46
C GLU A 88 -12.69 10.22 4.25
N TYR A 89 -12.52 8.89 4.34
CA TYR A 89 -12.01 8.08 3.25
C TYR A 89 -12.97 8.08 2.04
N GLU A 90 -14.28 7.98 2.26
CA GLU A 90 -15.29 8.10 1.21
C GLU A 90 -15.20 9.44 0.48
N ASN A 91 -15.03 10.55 1.19
CA ASN A 91 -14.78 11.86 0.57
C ASN A 91 -13.46 11.91 -0.19
N LEU A 92 -12.44 11.18 0.25
CA LEU A 92 -11.13 11.11 -0.41
C LEU A 92 -11.20 10.32 -1.72
N ILE A 93 -12.08 9.32 -1.86
CA ILE A 93 -12.18 8.47 -3.05
C ILE A 93 -13.32 8.82 -4.02
N ASN A 94 -14.25 9.68 -3.61
CA ASN A 94 -15.28 10.28 -4.48
C ASN A 94 -14.78 11.57 -5.13
#